data_AF-A0A932QBU5-F1
#
_entry.id   AF-A0A932QBU5-F1
#
_cell.length_a   1.000
_cell.length_b   1.000
_cell.length_c   1.000
_cell.angle_alpha   90.00
_cell.angle_beta   90.00
_cell.angle_gamma   90.00
#
_symmetry.space_group_name_H-M   'P 1'
#
loop_
_entity.id
_entity.type
_entity.pdbx_description
1 polymer ?
#
loop_
_entity_poly.entity_id
_entity_poly.type
_entity_poly.pdbx_seq_one_letter_code
_entity_poly.pdbx_strand_id
1 'polypeptide(L)'
;MASVNSPIRKFVKPLLYKLLGERGYFWFQYYGKLRDIEKRLVEEPEMELLPQLLTADSVSLDIGANYAYYTVRLAQLCPQGRVHAFEPIPGTYEICKKLVEHYGFRNVELFQKGVGAKNEKIEFEVPLQDMGTISAGQAHIKGRNNDMEGKEKYHAFAKHRTF
;
A
#
# COMPACT_ATOMS: atom_id res chain seq x y z
N MET A 1 -12.72 10.23 10.27
CA MET A 1 -13.35 9.54 11.42
C MET A 1 -14.31 8.45 10.92
N ALA A 2 -13.80 7.23 10.73
CA ALA A 2 -14.59 6.00 10.73
C ALA A 2 -13.76 4.89 11.40
N SER A 3 -13.21 5.23 12.57
CA SER A 3 -12.61 4.26 13.48
C SER A 3 -13.76 3.52 14.15
N VAL A 4 -14.18 2.41 13.55
CA VAL A 4 -15.12 1.49 14.19
C VAL A 4 -14.38 0.82 15.35
N ASN A 5 -14.61 1.35 16.56
CA ASN A 5 -14.30 0.74 17.85
C ASN A 5 -15.01 -0.62 17.97
N SER A 6 -14.45 -1.66 17.34
CA SER A 6 -14.90 -3.04 17.54
C SER A 6 -13.92 -3.76 18.46
N PRO A 7 -14.32 -4.12 19.69
CA PRO A 7 -13.49 -4.89 20.63
C PRO A 7 -13.00 -6.21 20.04
N ILE A 8 -13.83 -6.83 19.20
CA ILE A 8 -13.55 -8.08 18.49
C ILE A 8 -12.34 -7.95 17.57
N ARG A 9 -12.20 -6.82 16.87
CA ARG A 9 -11.05 -6.58 15.96
C ARG A 9 -9.72 -6.41 16.71
N LYS A 10 -9.73 -5.94 17.96
CA LYS A 10 -8.51 -5.79 18.79
C LYS A 10 -7.96 -7.13 19.29
N PHE A 11 -8.80 -8.15 19.47
CA PHE A 11 -8.38 -9.46 20.00
C PHE A 11 -8.26 -10.58 18.94
N VAL A 12 -9.05 -10.54 17.87
CA VAL A 12 -9.06 -11.59 16.83
C VAL A 12 -7.87 -11.48 15.87
N LYS A 13 -7.43 -10.25 15.55
CA LYS A 13 -6.25 -10.00 14.69
C LYS A 13 -4.94 -10.62 15.25
N PRO A 14 -4.58 -10.42 16.53
CA PRO A 14 -3.42 -11.06 17.15
C PRO A 14 -3.38 -12.59 17.00
N LEU A 15 -4.53 -13.23 17.22
CA LEU A 15 -4.67 -14.67 17.29
C LEU A 15 -4.61 -15.29 15.88
N LEU A 16 -5.26 -14.68 14.90
CA LEU A 16 -5.15 -15.05 13.48
C LEU A 16 -3.71 -14.95 12.98
N TYR A 17 -2.97 -13.89 13.32
CA TYR A 17 -1.58 -13.74 12.90
C TYR A 17 -0.67 -14.83 13.46
N LYS A 18 -0.83 -15.18 14.75
CA LYS A 18 -0.09 -16.30 15.38
C LYS A 18 -0.46 -17.67 14.82
N LEU A 19 -1.71 -17.90 14.41
CA LEU A 19 -2.20 -19.19 13.90
C LEU A 19 -1.96 -19.42 12.40
N LEU A 20 -1.99 -18.36 11.59
CA LEU A 20 -1.96 -18.45 10.13
C LEU A 20 -0.55 -18.33 9.52
N GLY A 21 0.42 -17.87 10.30
CA GLY A 21 1.75 -17.52 9.80
C GLY A 21 1.72 -16.41 8.72
N GLU A 22 2.88 -16.13 8.12
CA GLU A 22 3.01 -15.09 7.09
C GLU A 22 2.10 -15.35 5.89
N ARG A 23 1.97 -16.62 5.49
CA ARG A 23 1.18 -17.02 4.33
C ARG A 23 -0.32 -16.80 4.52
N GLY A 24 -0.90 -17.16 5.67
CA GLY A 24 -2.32 -16.92 5.87
C GLY A 24 -2.62 -15.45 6.21
N TYR A 25 -1.68 -14.70 6.79
CA TYR A 25 -1.82 -13.25 6.90
C TYR A 25 -1.83 -12.56 5.53
N PHE A 26 -0.98 -13.00 4.60
CA PHE A 26 -1.01 -12.54 3.21
C PHE A 26 -2.40 -12.72 2.59
N TRP A 27 -2.98 -13.93 2.66
CA TRP A 27 -4.31 -14.19 2.09
C TRP A 27 -5.42 -13.40 2.79
N PHE A 28 -5.36 -13.28 4.11
CA PHE A 28 -6.30 -12.44 4.86
C PHE A 28 -6.26 -10.98 4.38
N GLN A 29 -5.07 -10.40 4.23
CA GLN A 29 -4.92 -9.05 3.69
C GLN A 29 -5.42 -8.97 2.26
N TYR A 30 -4.98 -9.88 1.39
CA TYR A 30 -5.39 -9.93 -0.01
C TYR A 30 -6.92 -9.93 -0.18
N TYR A 31 -7.64 -10.84 0.48
CA TYR A 31 -9.10 -10.91 0.37
C TYR A 31 -9.79 -9.68 0.98
N GLY A 32 -9.22 -9.12 2.04
CA GLY A 32 -9.69 -7.85 2.58
C GLY A 32 -9.57 -6.71 1.57
N LYS A 33 -8.42 -6.59 0.91
CA LYS A 33 -8.14 -5.55 -0.08
C LYS A 33 -8.94 -5.72 -1.37
N LEU A 34 -9.08 -6.95 -1.84
CA LEU A 34 -9.95 -7.27 -2.97
C LEU A 34 -11.39 -6.80 -2.70
N ARG A 35 -11.94 -7.16 -1.53
CA ARG A 35 -13.27 -6.70 -1.12
C ARG A 35 -13.36 -5.17 -1.02
N ASP A 36 -12.34 -4.52 -0.47
CA ASP A 36 -12.31 -3.07 -0.35
C ASP A 36 -12.38 -2.40 -1.73
N ILE A 37 -11.66 -2.93 -2.73
CA ILE A 37 -11.67 -2.44 -4.12
C ILE A 37 -13.02 -2.72 -4.78
N GLU A 38 -13.49 -3.97 -4.77
CA GLU A 38 -14.76 -4.37 -5.41
C GLU A 38 -15.96 -3.55 -4.89
N LYS A 39 -15.96 -3.25 -3.59
CA LYS A 39 -17.03 -2.48 -2.95
C LYS A 39 -16.73 -0.99 -2.82
N ARG A 40 -15.60 -0.52 -3.37
CA ARG A 40 -15.14 0.88 -3.35
C ARG A 40 -15.19 1.48 -1.93
N LEU A 41 -14.73 0.73 -0.93
CA LEU A 41 -14.85 1.09 0.50
C LEU A 41 -13.77 2.07 0.99
N VAL A 42 -12.70 2.26 0.21
CA VAL A 42 -11.50 3.03 0.61
C VAL A 42 -11.06 3.97 -0.52
N GLU A 43 -12.00 4.45 -1.32
CA GLU A 43 -11.69 5.45 -2.35
C GLU A 43 -11.57 6.84 -1.73
N GLU A 44 -10.59 7.58 -2.21
CA GLU A 44 -10.41 8.99 -1.88
C GLU A 44 -11.37 9.83 -2.77
N PRO A 45 -11.98 10.91 -2.25
CA PRO A 45 -12.92 11.72 -3.02
C PRO A 45 -12.35 12.21 -4.36
N GLU A 46 -11.04 12.48 -4.41
CA GLU A 46 -10.33 12.94 -5.59
C GLU A 46 -10.32 11.90 -6.73
N MET A 47 -10.51 10.61 -6.43
CA MET A 47 -10.62 9.55 -7.44
C MET A 47 -11.85 9.73 -8.34
N GLU A 48 -12.88 10.44 -7.91
CA GLU A 48 -14.07 10.74 -8.72
C GLU A 48 -13.76 11.64 -9.91
N LEU A 49 -12.63 12.36 -9.87
CA LEU A 49 -12.17 13.23 -10.96
C LEU A 49 -11.43 12.46 -12.06
N LEU A 50 -10.93 11.25 -11.78
CA LEU A 50 -10.12 10.48 -12.73
C LEU A 50 -10.79 10.28 -14.11
N PRO A 51 -12.09 9.96 -14.22
CA PRO A 51 -12.75 9.82 -15.53
C PRO A 51 -12.80 11.13 -16.35
N GLN A 52 -12.63 12.28 -15.71
CA GLN A 52 -12.60 13.59 -16.37
C GLN A 52 -11.18 13.98 -16.84
N LEU A 53 -10.16 13.37 -16.23
CA LEU A 53 -8.75 13.67 -16.49
C LEU A 53 -8.11 12.68 -17.46
N LEU A 54 -8.66 11.47 -17.55
CA LEU A 54 -8.06 10.35 -18.27
C LEU A 54 -8.81 10.00 -19.55
N THR A 55 -8.05 9.60 -20.54
CA THR A 55 -8.52 8.96 -21.78
C THR A 55 -8.19 7.46 -21.76
N ALA A 56 -8.82 6.71 -22.66
CA ALA A 56 -8.61 5.26 -22.74
C ALA A 56 -7.15 4.87 -23.06
N ASP A 57 -6.39 5.75 -23.71
CA ASP A 57 -4.99 5.58 -24.14
C ASP A 57 -3.98 6.30 -23.22
N SER A 58 -4.44 6.92 -22.13
CA SER A 58 -3.57 7.63 -21.20
C SER A 58 -2.48 6.74 -20.58
N VAL A 59 -1.29 7.30 -20.40
CA VAL A 59 -0.19 6.67 -19.67
C VAL A 59 -0.13 7.26 -18.27
N SER A 60 -0.36 6.43 -17.25
CA SER A 60 -0.45 6.84 -15.85
C SER A 60 0.69 6.28 -15.00
N LEU A 61 1.07 7.03 -13.97
CA LEU A 61 2.08 6.66 -12.98
C LEU A 61 1.41 6.56 -11.60
N ASP A 62 1.50 5.40 -10.94
CA ASP A 62 1.04 5.20 -9.56
C ASP A 62 2.27 5.04 -8.65
N ILE A 63 2.58 6.08 -7.88
CA ILE A 63 3.81 6.18 -7.07
C ILE A 63 3.47 5.90 -5.60
N GLY A 64 3.95 4.78 -5.07
CA GLY A 64 3.52 4.29 -3.75
C GLY A 64 2.18 3.56 -3.86
N ALA A 65 2.08 2.63 -4.80
CA ALA A 65 0.85 1.93 -5.17
C ALA A 65 0.20 1.16 -4.00
N ASN A 66 0.95 0.84 -2.94
CA ASN A 66 0.47 0.28 -1.69
C ASN A 66 -0.38 -0.99 -1.86
N TYR A 67 -1.71 -0.90 -1.87
CA TYR A 67 -2.59 -2.06 -2.13
C TYR A 67 -3.36 -1.94 -3.46
N ALA A 68 -2.77 -1.26 -4.44
CA ALA A 68 -3.23 -1.14 -5.82
C ALA A 68 -4.60 -0.45 -6.03
N TYR A 69 -5.10 0.32 -5.06
CA TYR A 69 -6.41 1.01 -5.21
C TYR A 69 -6.43 1.96 -6.42
N TYR A 70 -5.43 2.86 -6.53
CA TYR A 70 -5.28 3.72 -7.70
C TYR A 70 -4.91 2.91 -8.94
N THR A 71 -3.92 2.03 -8.86
CA THR A 71 -3.50 1.15 -9.97
C THR A 71 -4.69 0.45 -10.65
N VAL A 72 -5.59 -0.18 -9.89
CA VAL A 72 -6.77 -0.87 -10.44
C VAL A 72 -7.70 0.12 -11.13
N ARG A 73 -7.96 1.27 -10.51
CA ARG A 73 -8.86 2.29 -11.08
C ARG A 73 -8.30 2.88 -12.38
N LEU A 74 -7.01 3.20 -12.40
CA LEU A 74 -6.30 3.69 -13.57
C LEU A 74 -6.32 2.65 -14.70
N ALA A 75 -6.05 1.38 -14.40
CA ALA A 75 -6.02 0.32 -15.40
C ALA A 75 -7.39 0.09 -16.07
N GLN A 76 -8.47 0.22 -15.30
CA GLN A 76 -9.85 0.13 -15.82
C GLN A 76 -10.22 1.32 -16.71
N LEU A 77 -9.76 2.53 -16.36
CA LEU A 77 -10.06 3.75 -17.11
C LEU A 77 -9.20 3.91 -18.37
N CYS A 78 -8.01 3.32 -18.40
CA CYS A 78 -7.04 3.43 -19.49
C CYS A 78 -6.78 2.08 -20.20
N PRO A 79 -7.81 1.38 -20.72
CA PRO A 79 -7.67 0.00 -21.23
C PRO A 79 -6.76 -0.13 -22.47
N GLN A 80 -6.52 0.97 -23.20
CA GLN A 80 -5.62 1.02 -24.36
C GLN A 80 -4.27 1.68 -24.02
N GLY A 81 -4.16 2.28 -22.83
CA GLY A 81 -2.99 2.98 -22.35
C GLY A 81 -2.05 2.07 -21.55
N ARG A 82 -1.30 2.67 -20.63
CA ARG A 82 -0.42 1.96 -19.70
C ARG A 82 -0.45 2.56 -18.31
N VAL A 83 -0.31 1.71 -17.30
CA VAL A 83 -0.13 2.09 -15.90
C VAL A 83 1.20 1.54 -15.41
N HIS A 84 2.08 2.44 -15.01
CA HIS A 84 3.34 2.08 -14.35
C HIS A 84 3.18 2.31 -12.85
N ALA A 85 3.15 1.22 -12.08
CA ALA A 85 2.90 1.24 -10.65
C ALA A 85 4.17 0.88 -9.86
N PHE A 86 4.45 1.60 -8.79
CA PHE A 86 5.67 1.48 -8.00
C PHE A 86 5.33 1.26 -6.53
N GLU A 87 5.77 0.14 -5.95
CA GLU A 87 5.61 -0.15 -4.53
C GLU A 87 6.90 -0.76 -3.94
N PRO A 88 7.62 -0.06 -3.06
CA PRO A 88 8.91 -0.53 -2.55
C PRO A 88 8.80 -1.64 -1.50
N ILE A 89 7.73 -1.69 -0.69
CA ILE A 89 7.66 -2.61 0.45
C ILE A 89 7.34 -4.03 -0.05
N PRO A 90 8.23 -5.03 0.16
CA PRO A 90 8.08 -6.36 -0.44
C PRO A 90 6.72 -7.02 -0.17
N GLY A 91 6.27 -7.07 1.08
CA GLY A 91 4.99 -7.72 1.42
C GLY A 91 3.77 -7.00 0.84
N THR A 92 3.86 -5.68 0.67
CA THR A 92 2.82 -4.83 0.09
C THR A 92 2.81 -4.99 -1.44
N TYR A 93 3.99 -5.02 -2.06
CA TYR A 93 4.19 -5.30 -3.48
C TYR A 93 3.59 -6.65 -3.89
N GLU A 94 3.79 -7.71 -3.11
CA GLU A 94 3.22 -9.03 -3.43
C GLU A 94 1.67 -9.01 -3.43
N ILE A 95 1.05 -8.21 -2.55
CA ILE A 95 -0.41 -8.04 -2.55
C ILE A 95 -0.85 -7.24 -3.77
N CYS A 96 -0.17 -6.15 -4.11
CA CYS A 96 -0.41 -5.40 -5.35
C CYS A 96 -0.36 -6.31 -6.57
N LYS A 97 0.72 -7.10 -6.70
CA LYS A 97 0.93 -8.04 -7.80
C LYS A 97 -0.23 -9.02 -7.91
N LYS A 98 -0.65 -9.59 -6.78
CA LYS A 98 -1.78 -10.54 -6.75
C LYS A 98 -3.10 -9.91 -7.18
N LEU A 99 -3.36 -8.66 -6.78
CA LEU A 99 -4.55 -7.92 -7.21
C LEU A 99 -4.53 -7.62 -8.71
N VAL A 100 -3.39 -7.17 -9.25
CA VAL A 100 -3.22 -6.93 -10.69
C VAL A 100 -3.45 -8.21 -11.50
N GLU A 101 -2.87 -9.34 -11.05
CA GLU A 101 -3.11 -10.66 -11.64
C GLU A 101 -4.59 -11.07 -11.57
N HIS A 102 -5.25 -10.82 -10.43
CA HIS A 102 -6.66 -11.18 -10.22
C HIS A 102 -7.59 -10.51 -11.24
N TYR A 103 -7.38 -9.23 -11.52
CA TYR A 103 -8.15 -8.51 -12.53
C TYR A 103 -7.72 -8.81 -13.97
N GLY A 104 -6.63 -9.54 -14.17
CA GLY A 104 -6.14 -9.92 -15.50
C GLY A 104 -5.66 -8.73 -16.34
N PHE A 105 -5.22 -7.65 -15.70
CA PHE A 105 -4.77 -6.46 -16.41
C PHE A 105 -3.51 -6.73 -17.24
N ARG A 106 -3.57 -6.33 -18.51
CA ARG A 106 -2.44 -6.43 -19.46
C ARG A 106 -1.74 -5.10 -19.69
N ASN A 107 -2.35 -4.01 -19.23
CA ASN A 107 -1.88 -2.63 -19.35
C ASN A 107 -1.19 -2.13 -18.07
N VAL A 108 -0.88 -3.00 -17.10
CA VAL A 108 -0.21 -2.64 -15.85
C VAL A 108 1.19 -3.24 -15.81
N GLU A 109 2.19 -2.41 -15.53
CA GLU A 109 3.55 -2.83 -15.21
C GLU A 109 3.86 -2.43 -13.76
N LEU A 110 4.16 -3.40 -12.91
CA LEU A 110 4.34 -3.20 -11.48
C LEU A 110 5.80 -3.42 -11.06
N PHE A 111 6.41 -2.40 -10.47
CA PHE A 111 7.81 -2.37 -10.07
C PHE A 111 7.98 -2.38 -8.55
N GLN A 112 8.78 -3.30 -8.03
CA GLN A 112 9.15 -3.33 -6.62
C GLN A 112 10.25 -2.30 -6.34
N LYS A 113 9.92 -1.02 -6.46
CA LYS A 113 10.88 0.09 -6.39
C LYS A 113 10.23 1.32 -5.75
N GLY A 114 11.04 2.08 -5.03
CA GLY A 114 10.71 3.48 -4.69
C GLY A 114 11.10 4.39 -5.85
N VAL A 115 10.42 5.53 -5.99
CA VAL A 115 10.75 6.54 -7.00
C VAL A 115 11.48 7.70 -6.34
N GLY A 116 12.63 8.07 -6.93
CA GLY A 116 13.51 9.11 -6.41
C GLY A 116 14.33 9.76 -7.53
N ALA A 117 15.21 10.70 -7.16
CA ALA A 117 15.96 11.51 -8.12
C ALA A 117 17.04 10.73 -8.89
N LYS A 118 17.49 9.59 -8.36
CA LYS A 118 18.57 8.77 -8.93
C LYS A 118 18.19 7.28 -8.84
N ASN A 119 18.74 6.50 -9.77
CA ASN A 119 18.69 5.04 -9.71
C ASN A 119 19.78 4.52 -8.78
N GLU A 120 19.41 4.20 -7.55
CA GLU A 120 20.31 3.68 -6.54
C GLU A 120 19.61 2.68 -5.62
N LYS A 121 20.40 1.91 -4.88
CA LYS A 121 19.90 1.07 -3.80
C LYS A 121 20.08 1.84 -2.50
N ILE A 122 18.96 2.13 -1.85
CA ILE A 122 18.92 2.74 -0.52
C ILE A 122 18.20 1.81 0.42
N GLU A 123 18.62 1.80 1.68
CA GLU A 123 17.88 1.12 2.74
C GLU A 123 16.80 2.06 3.30
N PHE A 124 15.65 1.49 3.64
CA PHE A 124 14.58 2.24 4.28
C PHE A 124 13.98 1.45 5.44
N GLU A 125 13.36 2.16 6.36
CA GLU A 125 12.76 1.61 7.56
C GLU A 125 11.26 1.81 7.53
N VAL A 126 10.53 0.76 7.91
CA VAL A 126 9.07 0.79 8.06
C VAL A 126 8.74 0.55 9.53
N PRO A 127 8.05 1.50 10.19
CA PRO A 127 7.67 1.33 11.58
C PRO A 127 6.73 0.14 11.82
N LEU A 128 6.86 -0.50 12.97
CA LEU A 128 6.01 -1.58 13.42
C LEU A 128 4.98 -1.06 14.42
N GLN A 129 3.73 -1.48 14.26
CA GLN A 129 2.67 -1.28 15.24
C GLN A 129 2.83 -2.30 16.39
N ASP A 130 2.13 -2.08 17.51
CA ASP A 130 2.20 -2.92 18.73
C ASP A 130 2.04 -4.42 18.45
N MET A 131 1.26 -4.76 17.41
CA MET A 131 0.96 -6.13 17.01
C MET A 131 1.94 -6.73 15.98
N GLY A 132 3.03 -6.04 15.67
CA GLY A 132 4.05 -6.49 14.71
C GLY A 132 3.72 -6.25 13.24
N THR A 133 2.55 -5.68 12.93
CA THR A 133 2.17 -5.27 11.57
C THR A 133 2.89 -3.98 11.18
N ILE A 134 3.23 -3.82 9.91
CA ILE A 134 3.90 -2.62 9.41
C ILE A 134 2.96 -1.40 9.34
N SER A 135 3.52 -0.21 9.49
CA SER A 135 2.88 1.07 9.18
C SER A 135 3.48 1.63 7.89
N ALA A 136 3.01 1.10 6.74
CA ALA A 136 3.59 1.40 5.42
C ALA A 136 3.65 2.90 5.10
N GLY A 137 2.59 3.65 5.44
CA GLY A 137 2.53 5.10 5.23
C GLY A 137 3.48 5.93 6.09
N GLN A 138 4.31 5.31 6.93
CA GLN A 138 5.33 5.97 7.76
C GLN A 138 6.75 5.49 7.41
N ALA A 139 6.90 4.80 6.27
CA ALA A 139 8.21 4.40 5.75
C ALA A 139 9.12 5.62 5.53
N HIS A 140 10.41 5.46 5.81
CA HIS A 140 11.39 6.54 5.65
C HIS A 140 12.78 5.98 5.38
N ILE A 141 13.64 6.77 4.73
CA ILE A 141 15.03 6.38 4.47
C ILE A 141 15.74 6.09 5.79
N LYS A 142 16.51 5.00 5.83
CA LYS A 142 17.26 4.61 7.02
C LYS A 142 18.24 5.71 7.42
N GLY A 143 18.30 6.01 8.72
CA GLY A 143 19.17 7.07 9.23
C GLY A 143 18.62 8.49 9.01
N ARG A 144 17.34 8.63 8.64
CA ARG A 144 16.65 9.92 8.62
C ARG A 144 16.80 10.61 9.98
N ASN A 145 17.34 11.82 9.97
CA ASN A 145 17.38 12.66 11.16
C ASN A 145 15.97 13.17 11.48
N ASN A 146 15.42 12.74 12.63
CA ASN A 146 14.13 13.19 13.14
C ASN A 146 14.27 14.14 14.34
N ASP A 147 15.49 14.58 14.68
CA ASP A 147 15.75 15.56 15.73
C ASP A 147 15.40 16.98 15.27
N MET A 148 14.10 17.25 15.21
CA MET A 148 13.55 18.56 14.93
C MET A 148 12.80 19.09 16.16
N GLU A 149 12.74 20.41 16.31
CA GLU A 149 11.99 21.05 17.38
C GLU A 149 10.51 20.61 17.34
N GLY A 150 9.97 20.17 18.48
CA GLY A 150 8.59 19.70 18.58
C GLY A 150 8.38 18.23 18.19
N LYS A 151 9.46 17.47 17.93
CA LYS A 151 9.41 16.01 17.67
C LYS A 151 8.68 15.25 18.79
N GLU A 152 8.74 15.74 20.02
CA GLU A 152 8.08 15.15 21.19
C GLU A 152 6.54 15.13 21.09
N LYS A 153 5.96 15.93 20.18
CA LYS A 153 4.52 15.92 19.91
C LYS A 153 4.10 14.80 18.95
N TYR A 154 5.05 14.17 18.25
CA TYR A 154 4.78 13.11 17.28
C TYR A 154 4.91 11.74 17.92
N HIS A 155 4.11 10.79 17.43
CA HIS A 155 4.20 9.41 17.90
C HIS A 155 5.51 8.77 17.44
N ALA A 156 6.35 8.39 18.40
CA ALA A 156 7.59 7.65 18.13
C ALA A 156 7.32 6.15 18.10
N PHE A 157 7.69 5.49 17.00
CA PHE A 157 7.60 4.04 16.92
C PHE A 157 8.85 3.40 17.55
N ALA A 158 8.65 2.47 18.48
CA ALA A 158 9.75 1.82 19.19
C ALA A 158 10.50 0.77 18.36
N LYS A 159 9.88 0.26 17.29
CA LYS A 159 10.43 -0.83 16.46
C LYS A 159 10.24 -0.52 14.98
N HIS A 160 11.24 -0.89 14.20
CA HIS A 160 11.27 -0.72 12.76
C HIS A 160 11.70 -2.01 12.08
N ARG A 161 11.32 -2.17 10.81
CA ARG A 161 11.84 -3.21 9.91
C ARG A 161 12.59 -2.53 8.78
N THR A 162 13.84 -2.93 8.57
CA THR A 162 14.68 -2.43 7.48
C THR A 162 14.47 -3.29 6.22
N PHE A 163 14.48 -2.63 5.07
CA PHE A 163 14.43 -3.24 3.75
C PHE A 163 15.52 -2.64 2.85
#